data_AF-A0A3C1THM8-F1
#
_entry.id   AF-A0A3C1THM8-F1
#
_cell.length_a   1.000
_cell.length_b   1.000
_cell.length_c   1.000
_cell.angle_alpha   90.00
_cell.angle_beta   90.00
_cell.angle_gamma   90.00
#
_symmetry.space_group_name_H-M   'P 1'
#
loop_
_entity.id
_entity.type
_entity.pdbx_description
1 polymer ?
#
loop_
_entity_poly.entity_id
_entity_poly.type
_entity_poly.pdbx_seq_one_letter_code
_entity_poly.pdbx_strand_id
1 'polypeptide(L)'
;MTSCNSNQYLKETQLTNDLSYHHDLDNNDNFSPDDQWLVYDTRTDDGGIAASAKIEKVHTQTGEKKVLYALPNNAAWGPGAGAVSYAHTEASVVFIHGLMNVTAANPYQQWRRTGIIIKDQAPNVPIYMDARDVTPPFTAGALRGGTHRHEWSGDGNWIGYTYNDAILKALEDKTQQKHNLRTI
;
A
#
# COMPACT_ATOMS: atom_id res chain seq x y z
N MET A 1 32.82 -24.11 -22.70
CA MET A 1 32.30 -22.82 -22.19
C MET A 1 31.59 -22.14 -23.35
N THR A 2 30.29 -22.37 -23.48
CA THR A 2 29.47 -21.77 -24.53
C THR A 2 28.67 -20.67 -23.85
N SER A 3 29.13 -19.41 -23.93
CA SER A 3 28.32 -18.30 -23.46
C SER A 3 27.17 -18.10 -24.44
N CYS A 4 25.95 -18.09 -23.93
CA CYS A 4 24.73 -17.86 -24.70
C CYS A 4 24.79 -16.46 -25.37
N ASN A 5 25.02 -16.45 -26.67
CA ASN A 5 24.79 -15.32 -27.55
C ASN A 5 23.36 -15.39 -28.09
N SER A 6 22.39 -15.08 -27.24
CA SER A 6 21.02 -14.80 -27.68
C SER A 6 20.53 -13.55 -26.99
N ASN A 7 20.75 -12.40 -27.62
CA ASN A 7 19.98 -11.18 -27.33
C ASN A 7 18.53 -11.38 -27.80
N GLN A 8 17.84 -12.33 -27.20
CA GLN A 8 16.43 -12.59 -27.42
C GLN A 8 15.69 -11.85 -26.32
N TYR A 9 15.38 -10.58 -26.60
CA TYR A 9 14.55 -9.80 -25.70
C TYR A 9 13.17 -10.47 -25.61
N LEU A 10 12.67 -10.59 -24.39
CA LEU A 10 11.30 -11.04 -24.18
C LEU A 10 10.35 -10.03 -24.83
N LYS A 11 9.27 -10.53 -25.44
CA LYS A 11 8.25 -9.66 -26.03
C LYS A 11 7.53 -8.91 -24.90
N GLU A 12 7.68 -7.60 -24.86
CA GLU A 12 6.90 -6.74 -23.97
C GLU A 12 5.45 -6.65 -24.45
N THR A 13 4.51 -6.63 -23.51
CA THR A 13 3.06 -6.47 -23.79
C THR A 13 2.50 -5.38 -22.91
N GLN A 14 1.88 -4.38 -23.52
CA GLN A 14 1.18 -3.32 -22.79
C GLN A 14 -0.21 -3.81 -22.37
N LEU A 15 -0.48 -3.81 -21.06
CA LEU A 15 -1.75 -4.29 -20.50
C LEU A 15 -2.79 -3.17 -20.32
N THR A 16 -2.34 -1.96 -20.04
CA THR A 16 -3.21 -0.81 -19.75
C THR A 16 -2.88 0.37 -20.66
N ASN A 17 -3.91 1.17 -21.00
CA ASN A 17 -3.82 2.26 -21.97
C ASN A 17 -4.37 3.59 -21.44
N ASP A 18 -4.83 3.61 -20.19
CA ASP A 18 -5.36 4.81 -19.56
C ASP A 18 -4.19 5.69 -19.11
N LEU A 19 -4.13 6.91 -19.64
CA LEU A 19 -3.07 7.88 -19.35
C LEU A 19 -3.51 8.93 -18.32
N SER A 20 -4.73 8.84 -17.78
CA SER A 20 -5.24 9.81 -16.80
C SER A 20 -4.70 9.61 -15.39
N TYR A 21 -4.10 8.44 -15.11
CA TYR A 21 -3.45 8.08 -13.85
C TYR A 21 -2.39 6.99 -14.09
N HIS A 22 -1.51 6.75 -13.11
CA HIS A 22 -0.47 5.72 -13.25
C HIS A 22 -0.97 4.34 -12.84
N HIS A 23 -0.28 3.30 -13.31
CA HIS A 23 -0.51 1.93 -12.91
C HIS A 23 0.73 1.46 -12.14
N ASP A 24 0.89 1.96 -10.90
CA ASP A 24 2.10 1.81 -10.10
C ASP A 24 2.17 0.41 -9.48
N LEU A 25 3.14 -0.39 -9.94
CA LEU A 25 3.50 -1.67 -9.35
C LEU A 25 4.53 -1.40 -8.25
N ASP A 26 4.16 -1.68 -7.01
CA ASP A 26 5.09 -1.51 -5.89
C ASP A 26 6.20 -2.56 -5.97
N ASN A 27 7.33 -2.33 -5.30
CA ASN A 27 8.47 -3.26 -5.33
C ASN A 27 8.28 -4.46 -4.38
N ASN A 28 7.09 -5.07 -4.44
CA ASN A 28 6.63 -6.22 -3.67
C ASN A 28 5.91 -7.22 -4.61
N ASP A 29 5.14 -8.16 -4.07
CA ASP A 29 4.44 -9.20 -4.83
C ASP A 29 3.16 -8.67 -5.50
N ASN A 30 3.21 -8.44 -6.81
CA ASN A 30 2.09 -7.85 -7.56
C ASN A 30 1.20 -8.87 -8.27
N PHE A 31 1.63 -10.13 -8.42
CA PHE A 31 0.85 -11.17 -9.10
C PHE A 31 -0.14 -11.85 -8.16
N SER A 32 -1.34 -12.13 -8.65
CA SER A 32 -2.28 -13.03 -7.98
C SER A 32 -1.71 -14.46 -7.91
N PRO A 33 -2.17 -15.32 -6.97
CA PRO A 33 -1.68 -16.69 -6.85
C PRO A 33 -1.78 -17.57 -8.10
N ASP A 34 -2.66 -17.21 -9.04
CA ASP A 34 -2.90 -17.92 -10.30
C ASP A 34 -2.21 -17.27 -11.51
N ASP A 35 -1.39 -16.24 -11.28
CA ASP A 35 -0.68 -15.43 -12.28
C ASP A 35 -1.57 -14.76 -13.33
N GLN A 36 -2.89 -14.73 -13.10
CA GLN A 36 -3.85 -14.13 -14.05
C GLN A 36 -4.01 -12.63 -13.86
N TRP A 37 -3.65 -12.07 -12.70
CA TRP A 37 -3.86 -10.67 -12.37
C TRP A 37 -2.60 -10.01 -11.82
N LEU A 38 -2.40 -8.75 -12.19
CA LEU A 38 -1.45 -7.83 -11.56
C LEU A 38 -2.23 -6.79 -10.76
N VAL A 39 -1.87 -6.56 -9.50
CA VAL A 39 -2.41 -5.46 -8.69
C VAL A 39 -1.50 -4.24 -8.77
N TYR A 40 -2.09 -3.05 -8.77
CA TYR A 40 -1.38 -1.78 -8.77
C TYR A 40 -2.20 -0.71 -8.05
N ASP A 41 -1.55 0.40 -7.71
CA ASP A 41 -2.22 1.61 -7.23
C ASP A 41 -2.11 2.76 -8.23
N THR A 42 -2.91 3.80 -7.98
CA THR A 42 -3.13 4.89 -8.93
C THR A 42 -2.38 6.18 -8.60
N ARG A 43 -1.30 6.10 -7.81
CA ARG A 43 -0.50 7.27 -7.41
C ARG A 43 0.04 8.00 -8.63
N THR A 44 0.15 9.33 -8.56
CA THR A 44 0.83 10.15 -9.57
C THR A 44 2.18 10.62 -9.06
N ASP A 45 3.06 11.07 -9.96
CA ASP A 45 4.42 11.52 -9.60
C ASP A 45 4.40 12.65 -8.56
N ASP A 46 3.49 13.62 -8.74
CA ASP A 46 3.38 14.79 -7.85
C ASP A 46 2.63 14.50 -6.55
N GLY A 47 1.67 13.58 -6.58
CA GLY A 47 0.74 13.34 -5.47
C GLY A 47 1.12 12.19 -4.54
N GLY A 48 1.92 11.25 -5.03
CA GLY A 48 2.30 10.03 -4.30
C GLY A 48 1.09 9.26 -3.76
N ILE A 49 1.31 8.51 -2.68
CA ILE A 49 0.25 7.69 -2.05
C ILE A 49 -0.91 8.56 -1.54
N ALA A 50 -0.64 9.77 -1.02
CA ALA A 50 -1.69 10.64 -0.48
C ALA A 50 -2.77 10.95 -1.54
N ALA A 51 -2.37 11.23 -2.78
CA ALA A 51 -3.31 11.51 -3.86
C ALA A 51 -3.84 10.26 -4.58
N SER A 52 -3.32 9.06 -4.29
CA SER A 52 -3.77 7.81 -4.90
C SER A 52 -5.11 7.37 -4.34
N ALA A 53 -6.15 7.32 -5.18
CA ALA A 53 -7.52 7.08 -4.73
C ALA A 53 -7.96 5.61 -4.84
N LYS A 54 -7.25 4.77 -5.60
CA LYS A 54 -7.71 3.43 -5.95
C LYS A 54 -6.61 2.38 -5.86
N ILE A 55 -7.03 1.17 -5.52
CA ILE A 55 -6.30 -0.07 -5.76
C ILE A 55 -7.07 -0.83 -6.83
N GLU A 56 -6.37 -1.20 -7.89
CA GLU A 56 -6.94 -1.88 -9.05
C GLU A 56 -6.11 -3.11 -9.40
N LYS A 57 -6.69 -3.97 -10.22
CA LYS A 57 -5.97 -5.08 -10.84
C LYS A 57 -6.26 -5.17 -12.32
N VAL A 58 -5.30 -5.68 -13.10
CA VAL A 58 -5.43 -5.92 -14.53
C VAL A 58 -5.16 -7.39 -14.86
N HIS A 59 -5.99 -7.97 -15.72
CA HIS A 59 -5.80 -9.34 -16.19
C HIS A 59 -4.66 -9.41 -17.20
N THR A 60 -3.71 -10.32 -16.99
CA THR A 60 -2.43 -10.41 -17.71
C THR A 60 -2.58 -10.78 -19.19
N GLN A 61 -3.68 -11.45 -19.56
CA GLN A 61 -3.91 -11.86 -20.95
C GLN A 61 -4.91 -10.96 -21.71
N THR A 62 -5.86 -10.34 -21.01
CA THR A 62 -7.01 -9.66 -21.65
C THR A 62 -6.98 -8.15 -21.47
N GLY A 63 -6.19 -7.64 -20.52
CA GLY A 63 -6.21 -6.22 -20.13
C GLY A 63 -7.47 -5.79 -19.37
N GLU A 64 -8.34 -6.72 -18.97
CA GLU A 64 -9.52 -6.41 -18.15
C GLU A 64 -9.07 -5.77 -16.83
N LYS A 65 -9.60 -4.58 -16.49
CA LYS A 65 -9.34 -3.90 -15.22
C LYS A 65 -10.49 -4.10 -14.23
N LYS A 66 -10.16 -4.31 -12.95
CA LYS A 66 -11.12 -4.33 -11.84
C LYS A 66 -10.64 -3.44 -10.71
N VAL A 67 -11.56 -2.69 -10.11
CA VAL A 67 -11.30 -1.89 -8.91
C VAL A 67 -11.52 -2.79 -7.68
N LEU A 68 -10.50 -2.93 -6.85
CA LEU A 68 -10.58 -3.66 -5.57
C LEU A 68 -10.98 -2.72 -4.43
N TYR A 69 -10.45 -1.50 -4.46
CA TYR A 69 -10.71 -0.48 -3.45
C TYR A 69 -10.75 0.91 -4.08
N ALA A 70 -11.70 1.73 -3.66
CA ALA A 70 -11.79 3.14 -4.03
C ALA A 70 -12.11 4.02 -2.83
N LEU A 71 -11.36 5.11 -2.70
CA LEU A 71 -11.62 6.18 -1.75
C LEU A 71 -12.61 7.19 -2.34
N PRO A 72 -13.85 7.28 -1.81
CA PRO A 72 -14.85 8.18 -2.38
C PRO A 72 -14.51 9.67 -2.22
N ASN A 73 -13.71 10.02 -1.20
CA ASN A 73 -13.37 11.41 -0.86
C ASN A 73 -11.85 11.63 -0.80
N ASN A 74 -11.10 11.07 -1.74
CA ASN A 74 -9.66 11.32 -1.79
C ASN A 74 -9.34 12.74 -2.26
N ALA A 75 -8.31 13.34 -1.68
CA ALA A 75 -7.79 14.64 -2.08
C ALA A 75 -6.26 14.60 -2.13
N ALA A 76 -5.63 15.70 -2.56
CA ALA A 76 -4.18 15.82 -2.61
C ALA A 76 -3.49 15.56 -1.25
N TRP A 77 -4.20 15.79 -0.13
CA TRP A 77 -3.70 15.58 1.23
C TRP A 77 -4.04 14.21 1.85
N GLY A 78 -4.69 13.30 1.11
CA GLY A 78 -5.08 11.98 1.60
C GLY A 78 -6.60 11.73 1.60
N PRO A 79 -7.02 10.57 2.17
CA PRO A 79 -6.21 9.62 2.93
C PRO A 79 -5.18 8.86 2.09
N GLY A 80 -5.49 8.58 0.83
CA GLY A 80 -4.58 7.86 -0.04
C GLY A 80 -4.50 6.36 0.21
N ALA A 81 -4.27 5.59 -0.87
CA ALA A 81 -4.06 4.15 -0.84
C ALA A 81 -2.94 3.76 -1.81
N GLY A 82 -2.03 2.87 -1.40
CA GLY A 82 -0.98 2.40 -2.30
C GLY A 82 0.00 1.42 -1.67
N ALA A 83 1.06 1.11 -2.40
CA ALA A 83 2.04 0.09 -2.06
C ALA A 83 1.37 -1.27 -1.82
N VAL A 84 0.61 -1.69 -2.81
CA VAL A 84 -0.23 -2.89 -2.73
C VAL A 84 0.53 -4.15 -3.08
N SER A 85 0.16 -5.26 -2.44
CA SER A 85 0.75 -6.57 -2.68
C SER A 85 -0.28 -7.67 -2.53
N TYR A 86 -0.23 -8.70 -3.38
CA TYR A 86 -1.05 -9.90 -3.25
C TYR A 86 -0.51 -10.83 -2.17
N ALA A 87 -1.42 -11.57 -1.54
CA ALA A 87 -1.08 -12.79 -0.83
C ALA A 87 -0.71 -13.90 -1.83
N HIS A 88 0.21 -14.78 -1.44
CA HIS A 88 0.59 -15.93 -2.27
C HIS A 88 -0.39 -17.10 -2.23
N THR A 89 -1.23 -17.16 -1.18
CA THR A 89 -2.07 -18.33 -0.89
C THR A 89 -3.55 -18.09 -1.12
N GLU A 90 -3.97 -16.84 -1.30
CA GLU A 90 -5.36 -16.48 -1.56
C GLU A 90 -5.48 -15.20 -2.39
N ALA A 91 -6.65 -15.01 -3.03
CA ALA A 91 -6.98 -13.82 -3.81
C ALA A 91 -7.34 -12.63 -2.90
N SER A 92 -6.34 -12.16 -2.16
CA SER A 92 -6.40 -11.04 -1.23
C SER A 92 -5.20 -10.13 -1.46
N VAL A 93 -5.40 -8.83 -1.29
CA VAL A 93 -4.34 -7.82 -1.38
C VAL A 93 -4.21 -7.07 -0.07
N VAL A 94 -2.98 -6.70 0.31
CA VAL A 94 -2.67 -5.83 1.44
C VAL A 94 -2.02 -4.54 0.93
N PHE A 95 -2.33 -3.40 1.53
CA PHE A 95 -1.76 -2.12 1.12
C PHE A 95 -1.81 -1.06 2.23
N ILE A 96 -1.07 0.03 2.00
CA ILE A 96 -1.07 1.22 2.84
C ILE A 96 -2.36 2.00 2.61
N HIS A 97 -2.97 2.44 3.71
CA HIS A 97 -4.13 3.30 3.69
C HIS A 97 -3.95 4.46 4.68
N GLY A 98 -4.20 5.70 4.27
CA GLY A 98 -4.15 6.84 5.20
C GLY A 98 -5.27 6.81 6.24
N LEU A 99 -5.10 7.49 7.37
CA LEU A 99 -6.20 7.57 8.34
C LEU A 99 -7.40 8.32 7.75
N MET A 100 -8.63 7.86 8.03
CA MET A 100 -9.85 8.49 7.48
C MET A 100 -10.11 9.91 8.01
N ASN A 101 -9.43 10.33 9.09
CA ASN A 101 -9.54 11.65 9.69
C ASN A 101 -8.49 12.65 9.18
N VAL A 102 -7.93 12.45 7.99
CA VAL A 102 -7.03 13.42 7.37
C VAL A 102 -7.78 14.68 6.92
N THR A 103 -7.08 15.80 6.97
CA THR A 103 -7.56 17.11 6.48
C THR A 103 -6.40 17.83 5.82
N ALA A 104 -6.65 18.93 5.11
CA ALA A 104 -5.58 19.76 4.56
C ALA A 104 -4.62 20.29 5.67
N ALA A 105 -5.14 20.59 6.86
CA ALA A 105 -4.35 21.07 8.00
C ALA A 105 -3.61 19.94 8.74
N ASN A 106 -4.07 18.71 8.61
CA ASN A 106 -3.44 17.53 9.18
C ASN A 106 -3.49 16.41 8.12
N PRO A 107 -2.54 16.40 7.17
CA PRO A 107 -2.58 15.53 6.00
C PRO A 107 -2.10 14.10 6.30
N TYR A 108 -2.20 13.24 5.30
CA TYR A 108 -1.52 11.94 5.26
C TYR A 108 -0.03 12.10 5.58
N GLN A 109 0.50 11.20 6.40
CA GLN A 109 1.90 11.13 6.79
C GLN A 109 2.32 9.69 7.07
N GLN A 110 3.63 9.44 7.11
CA GLN A 110 4.17 8.10 7.35
C GLN A 110 3.76 7.50 8.70
N TRP A 111 3.53 8.33 9.72
CA TRP A 111 3.02 7.94 11.05
C TRP A 111 1.48 8.08 11.20
N ARG A 112 0.78 8.41 10.10
CA ARG A 112 -0.68 8.59 10.01
C ARG A 112 -1.27 7.74 8.87
N ARG A 113 -0.96 6.45 8.91
CA ARG A 113 -1.42 5.43 7.96
C ARG A 113 -1.58 4.09 8.69
N THR A 114 -2.25 3.16 8.04
CA THR A 114 -2.60 1.81 8.53
C THR A 114 -2.48 0.83 7.36
N GLY A 115 -2.41 -0.46 7.64
CA GLY A 115 -2.53 -1.54 6.67
C GLY A 115 -3.97 -2.02 6.57
N ILE A 116 -4.44 -2.19 5.33
CA ILE A 116 -5.74 -2.84 5.09
C ILE A 116 -5.58 -3.99 4.11
N ILE A 117 -6.41 -5.02 4.30
CA ILE A 117 -6.63 -6.09 3.35
C ILE A 117 -7.95 -5.89 2.63
N ILE A 118 -7.95 -6.22 1.33
CA ILE A 118 -9.16 -6.41 0.54
C ILE A 118 -9.13 -7.82 -0.05
N LYS A 119 -10.25 -8.53 0.07
CA LYS A 119 -10.48 -9.80 -0.63
C LYS A 119 -11.09 -9.52 -1.98
N ASP A 120 -10.64 -10.20 -3.03
CA ASP A 120 -11.16 -10.01 -4.39
C ASP A 120 -12.67 -10.22 -4.49
N GLN A 121 -13.20 -11.16 -3.70
CA GLN A 121 -14.63 -11.48 -3.66
C GLN A 121 -15.47 -10.47 -2.87
N ALA A 122 -14.83 -9.55 -2.14
CA ALA A 122 -15.48 -8.52 -1.32
C ALA A 122 -14.79 -7.15 -1.53
N PRO A 123 -14.84 -6.60 -2.75
CA PRO A 123 -14.23 -5.31 -3.04
C PRO A 123 -14.85 -4.20 -2.17
N ASN A 124 -14.06 -3.19 -1.84
CA ASN A 124 -14.42 -2.08 -0.96
C ASN A 124 -14.82 -2.46 0.48
N VAL A 125 -14.57 -3.69 0.92
CA VAL A 125 -14.80 -4.13 2.31
C VAL A 125 -13.45 -4.30 3.01
N PRO A 126 -12.91 -3.22 3.63
CA PRO A 126 -11.57 -3.25 4.22
C PRO A 126 -11.53 -4.08 5.50
N ILE A 127 -10.45 -4.85 5.64
CA ILE A 127 -10.06 -5.51 6.89
C ILE A 127 -8.83 -4.77 7.43
N TYR A 128 -8.96 -4.08 8.56
CA TYR A 128 -7.85 -3.34 9.17
C TYR A 128 -6.90 -4.31 9.88
N MET A 129 -5.60 -4.21 9.58
CA MET A 129 -4.58 -5.15 10.04
C MET A 129 -3.77 -4.67 11.23
N ASP A 130 -3.88 -3.40 11.59
CA ASP A 130 -3.24 -2.85 12.77
C ASP A 130 -4.24 -2.21 13.73
N ALA A 131 -3.94 -2.36 15.01
CA ALA A 131 -4.57 -1.62 16.09
C ALA A 131 -3.65 -0.45 16.47
N ARG A 132 -4.19 0.76 16.42
CA ARG A 132 -3.42 2.00 16.66
C ARG A 132 -4.01 2.77 17.83
N ASP A 133 -3.16 3.11 18.80
CA ASP A 133 -3.48 3.99 19.92
C ASP A 133 -2.35 5.00 20.14
N VAL A 134 -2.67 6.28 19.97
CA VAL A 134 -1.72 7.40 20.13
C VAL A 134 -2.10 8.32 21.28
N THR A 135 -3.07 7.92 22.10
CA THR A 135 -3.59 8.75 23.17
C THR A 135 -3.23 8.11 24.52
N PRO A 136 -2.50 8.81 25.39
CA PRO A 136 -2.26 8.30 26.74
C PRO A 136 -3.56 8.19 27.56
N PRO A 137 -3.71 7.17 28.43
CA PRO A 137 -2.79 6.06 28.63
C PRO A 137 -2.83 5.07 27.46
N PHE A 138 -1.65 4.65 26.97
CA PHE A 138 -1.56 3.78 25.80
C PHE A 138 -2.07 2.37 26.10
N THR A 139 -2.72 1.77 25.11
CA THR A 139 -3.14 0.37 25.11
C THR A 139 -1.96 -0.56 24.86
N ALA A 140 -1.73 -1.53 25.75
CA ALA A 140 -0.66 -2.51 25.59
C ALA A 140 -0.86 -3.34 24.31
N GLY A 141 0.19 -3.42 23.49
CA GLY A 141 0.16 -4.12 22.19
C GLY A 141 -0.37 -3.29 21.01
N ALA A 142 -0.93 -2.10 21.25
CA ALA A 142 -1.32 -1.20 20.17
C ALA A 142 -0.09 -0.46 19.61
N LEU A 143 -0.10 -0.25 18.29
CA LEU A 143 0.88 0.59 17.62
C LEU A 143 0.61 2.07 17.92
N ARG A 144 1.66 2.88 17.97
CA ARG A 144 1.58 4.31 18.32
C ARG A 144 1.78 5.21 17.09
N GLY A 145 1.56 4.67 15.90
CA GLY A 145 2.10 5.21 14.67
C GLY A 145 1.46 4.61 13.44
N GLY A 146 2.17 4.60 12.32
CA GLY A 146 1.69 4.03 11.07
C GLY A 146 2.58 2.92 10.54
N THR A 147 1.96 1.93 9.92
CA THR A 147 2.64 0.80 9.26
C THR A 147 2.79 1.04 7.76
N HIS A 148 3.79 0.42 7.13
CA HIS A 148 3.92 0.40 5.68
C HIS A 148 4.70 -0.80 5.16
N ARG A 149 4.66 -1.00 3.83
CA ARG A 149 5.33 -2.10 3.13
C ARG A 149 4.95 -3.45 3.73
N HIS A 150 3.65 -3.75 3.62
CA HIS A 150 3.04 -4.95 4.15
C HIS A 150 3.39 -6.13 3.25
N GLU A 151 4.13 -7.09 3.78
CA GLU A 151 4.58 -8.28 3.06
C GLU A 151 4.00 -9.52 3.73
N TRP A 152 3.41 -10.39 2.92
CA TRP A 152 2.91 -11.67 3.39
C TRP A 152 4.07 -12.62 3.66
N SER A 153 3.96 -13.46 4.70
CA SER A 153 4.79 -14.66 4.79
C SER A 153 4.45 -15.62 3.64
N GLY A 154 5.39 -16.49 3.26
CA GLY A 154 5.18 -17.43 2.15
C GLY A 154 4.00 -18.41 2.36
N ASP A 155 3.58 -18.63 3.61
CA ASP A 155 2.39 -19.42 3.97
C ASP A 155 1.11 -18.58 4.12
N GLY A 156 1.18 -17.25 3.99
CA GLY A 156 0.08 -16.31 4.12
C GLY A 156 -0.44 -16.09 5.56
N ASN A 157 0.20 -16.68 6.57
CA ASN A 157 -0.28 -16.60 7.96
C ASN A 157 0.13 -15.31 8.69
N TRP A 158 1.18 -14.63 8.22
CA TRP A 158 1.73 -13.45 8.85
C TRP A 158 1.89 -12.32 7.85
N ILE A 159 1.85 -11.09 8.38
CA ILE A 159 2.18 -9.87 7.63
C ILE A 159 3.31 -9.16 8.36
N GLY A 160 4.45 -9.03 7.69
CA GLY A 160 5.53 -8.15 8.08
C GLY A 160 5.27 -6.73 7.60
N TYR A 161 5.72 -5.73 8.36
CA TYR A 161 5.63 -4.33 7.97
C TYR A 161 6.73 -3.52 8.63
N THR A 162 7.07 -2.39 8.02
CA THR A 162 7.87 -1.34 8.65
C THR A 162 6.97 -0.31 9.33
N TYR A 163 7.53 0.46 10.27
CA TYR A 163 6.74 1.28 11.19
C TYR A 163 7.31 2.69 11.36
N ASN A 164 6.44 3.67 11.59
CA ASN A 164 6.79 5.04 11.96
C ASN A 164 5.96 5.53 13.15
N ASP A 165 6.63 5.87 14.26
CA ASP A 165 6.00 6.26 15.51
C ASP A 165 5.49 7.72 15.52
N ALA A 166 4.20 7.93 15.83
CA ALA A 166 3.62 9.27 15.86
C ALA A 166 3.97 10.04 17.14
N ILE A 167 4.27 9.35 18.24
CA ILE A 167 4.63 9.97 19.51
C ILE A 167 6.06 10.53 19.43
N LEU A 168 6.98 9.77 18.85
CA LEU A 168 8.32 10.26 18.57
C LEU A 168 8.28 11.43 17.59
N LYS A 169 7.43 11.38 16.56
CA LYS A 169 7.24 12.52 15.68
C LYS A 169 6.79 13.77 16.44
N ALA A 170 5.80 13.64 17.31
CA ALA A 170 5.33 14.76 18.13
C ALA A 170 6.41 15.29 19.08
N LEU A 171 7.27 14.40 19.60
CA LEU A 171 8.43 14.77 20.40
C LEU A 171 9.47 15.54 19.57
N GLU A 172 9.75 15.12 18.32
CA GLU A 172 10.62 15.87 17.41
C GLU A 172 10.06 17.28 17.18
N ASP A 173 8.76 17.42 16.91
CA ASP A 173 8.14 18.73 16.68
C ASP A 173 8.25 19.65 17.90
N LYS A 174 8.08 19.08 19.11
CA LYS A 174 8.17 19.83 20.36
C LYS A 174 9.60 20.24 20.71
N THR A 175 10.57 19.36 20.45
CA THR A 175 11.95 19.55 20.91
C THR A 175 12.89 20.07 19.83
N GLN A 176 12.46 20.02 18.57
CA GLN A 176 13.27 20.26 17.38
C GLN A 176 14.49 19.31 17.25
N GLN A 177 14.49 18.21 18.01
CA GLN A 177 15.50 17.15 17.91
C GLN A 177 15.00 16.04 17.00
N LYS A 178 15.86 15.54 16.11
CA LYS A 178 15.52 14.41 15.26
C LYS A 178 15.58 13.10 16.03
N HIS A 179 14.59 12.25 15.81
CA HIS A 179 14.45 10.92 16.37
C HIS A 179 14.26 9.90 15.25
N ASN A 180 14.77 8.68 15.46
CA ASN A 180 14.46 7.58 14.55
C ASN A 180 13.02 7.12 14.80
N LEU A 181 12.12 7.46 13.88
CA LEU A 181 10.70 7.06 13.97
C LEU A 181 10.48 5.55 13.78
N ARG A 182 11.47 4.80 13.27
CA ARG A 182 11.39 3.35 13.04
C ARG A 182 11.81 2.52 14.26
N THR A 183 11.40 2.97 15.43
CA THR A 183 11.71 2.27 16.69
C THR A 183 10.45 1.60 17.21
N ILE A 184 10.61 0.35 17.67
CA ILE A 184 9.63 -0.42 18.44
C ILE A 184 10.30 -0.70 19.77
#